data_AF-A0A2V5Q3J0-F1
#
_entry.id   AF-A0A2V5Q3J0-F1
#
_cell.length_a   1.000
_cell.length_b   1.000
_cell.length_c   1.000
_cell.angle_alpha   90.00
_cell.angle_beta   90.00
_cell.angle_gamma   90.00
#
_symmetry.space_group_name_H-M   'P 1'
#
loop_
_entity.id
_entity.type
_entity.pdbx_description
1 polymer ?
#
loop_
_entity_poly.entity_id
_entity_poly.type
_entity_poly.pdbx_seq_one_letter_code
_entity_poly.pdbx_strand_id
1 'polypeptide(L)'
;MAPLNRSPLVYLFTAALGLATLTGCALETRPTLDEVRSGRVRGPVTEDTALQPGEIRAEVIEVDPAKQEVRVQTDNGGRRVLLYDRTDTRVVYHGWSYAPEQLESGDLIAFRT
;
A
#
# COMPACT_ATOMS: atom_id res chain seq x y z
N MET A 1 -4.80 -33.40 70.82
CA MET A 1 -5.81 -32.39 71.25
C MET A 1 -5.26 -31.01 70.92
N ALA A 2 -5.96 -30.25 70.07
CA ALA A 2 -5.68 -28.83 69.80
C ALA A 2 -6.17 -27.96 70.98
N PRO A 3 -5.74 -26.68 71.07
CA PRO A 3 -6.68 -25.65 70.60
C PRO A 3 -6.05 -24.41 69.92
N LEU A 4 -6.88 -23.87 69.01
CA LEU A 4 -7.09 -22.47 68.63
C LEU A 4 -5.90 -21.49 68.76
N ASN A 5 -5.44 -21.00 67.60
CA ASN A 5 -5.11 -19.58 67.46
C ASN A 5 -6.08 -18.94 66.46
N ARG A 6 -6.91 -18.03 66.98
CA ARG A 6 -7.83 -17.14 66.25
C ARG A 6 -7.14 -15.79 66.09
N SER A 7 -7.10 -15.23 64.88
CA SER A 7 -7.29 -13.77 64.64
C SER A 7 -7.21 -13.42 63.16
N PRO A 8 -7.78 -12.27 62.73
CA PRO A 8 -8.70 -12.22 61.60
C PRO A 8 -8.18 -11.38 60.43
N LEU A 9 -8.59 -11.80 59.24
CA LEU A 9 -9.16 -10.97 58.15
C LEU A 9 -9.00 -9.44 58.32
N VAL A 10 -7.95 -8.82 57.75
CA VAL A 10 -8.02 -7.44 57.23
C VAL A 10 -6.91 -7.17 56.20
N TYR A 11 -7.29 -6.45 55.13
CA TYR A 11 -6.49 -5.77 54.09
C TYR A 11 -6.04 -6.61 52.88
N LEU A 12 -6.81 -6.68 51.78
CA LEU A 12 -7.15 -5.65 50.77
C LEU A 12 -6.03 -5.35 49.74
N PHE A 13 -6.49 -5.14 48.51
CA PHE A 13 -5.82 -4.54 47.34
C PHE A 13 -5.04 -5.46 46.37
N THR A 14 -5.80 -6.02 45.43
CA THR A 14 -5.69 -5.81 43.97
C THR A 14 -4.29 -5.77 43.32
N ALA A 15 -4.10 -6.60 42.29
CA ALA A 15 -3.80 -6.13 40.94
C ALA A 15 -3.99 -7.27 39.92
N ALA A 16 -5.11 -7.25 39.21
CA ALA A 16 -5.26 -8.01 37.98
C ALA A 16 -4.41 -7.33 36.90
N LEU A 17 -3.29 -7.94 36.50
CA LEU A 17 -2.53 -7.51 35.32
C LEU A 17 -3.26 -8.01 34.07
N GLY A 18 -4.22 -7.23 33.60
CA GLY A 18 -4.73 -7.34 32.23
C GLY A 18 -3.68 -6.78 31.28
N LEU A 19 -2.86 -7.65 30.67
CA LEU A 19 -2.09 -7.27 29.48
C LEU A 19 -3.07 -7.16 28.31
N ALA A 20 -3.58 -5.95 28.07
CA ALA A 20 -4.19 -5.62 26.79
C ALA A 20 -3.06 -5.49 25.76
N THR A 21 -2.77 -6.55 25.02
CA THR A 21 -1.98 -6.45 23.79
C THR A 21 -2.82 -5.68 22.79
N LEU A 22 -2.60 -4.37 22.69
CA LEU A 22 -3.07 -3.57 21.58
C LEU A 22 -2.28 -4.04 20.34
N THR A 23 -2.72 -5.12 19.72
CA THR A 23 -2.43 -5.38 18.30
C THR A 23 -3.14 -4.28 17.52
N GLY A 24 -2.51 -3.12 17.46
CA GLY A 24 -2.86 -2.11 16.49
C GLY A 24 -2.70 -2.76 15.14
N CYS A 25 -3.81 -3.16 14.52
CA CYS A 25 -3.82 -3.34 13.08
C CYS A 25 -3.44 -1.96 12.55
N ALA A 26 -2.17 -1.80 12.15
CA ALA A 26 -1.78 -0.63 11.40
C ALA A 26 -2.72 -0.63 10.20
N LEU A 27 -3.60 0.36 10.16
CA LEU A 27 -4.43 0.60 8.99
C LEU A 27 -3.42 0.89 7.89
N GLU A 28 -3.09 -0.11 7.07
CA GLU A 28 -2.19 0.06 5.94
C GLU A 28 -2.94 0.90 4.91
N THR A 29 -2.91 2.21 5.10
CA THR A 29 -3.39 3.16 4.12
C THR A 29 -2.47 3.04 2.92
N ARG A 30 -3.03 2.63 1.78
CA ARG A 30 -2.29 2.59 0.50
C ARG A 30 -1.61 3.94 0.29
N PRO A 31 -0.27 3.97 0.09
CA PRO A 31 0.44 5.23 -0.12
C PRO A 31 -0.04 5.87 -1.42
N THR A 32 -0.15 7.19 -1.43
CA THR A 32 -0.39 7.95 -2.65
C THR A 32 0.83 7.92 -3.56
N LEU A 33 0.65 8.14 -4.87
CA LEU A 33 1.76 8.16 -5.81
C LEU A 33 2.82 9.21 -5.44
N ASP A 34 2.42 10.38 -4.93
CA ASP A 34 3.33 11.43 -4.43
C ASP A 34 4.14 10.98 -3.20
N GLU A 35 3.54 10.23 -2.27
CA GLU A 35 4.26 9.66 -1.12
C GLU A 35 5.28 8.60 -1.56
N VAL A 36 4.93 7.79 -2.57
CA VAL A 36 5.85 6.83 -3.18
C VAL A 36 7.02 7.55 -3.84
N ARG A 37 6.77 8.57 -4.66
CA ARG A 37 7.83 9.36 -5.32
C ARG A 37 8.73 10.11 -4.34
N SER A 38 8.14 10.68 -3.29
CA SER A 38 8.89 11.43 -2.28
C SER A 38 9.63 10.54 -1.27
N GLY A 39 9.51 9.21 -1.40
CA GLY A 39 10.12 8.25 -0.47
C GLY A 39 9.53 8.32 0.94
N ARG A 40 8.35 8.94 1.10
CA ARG A 40 7.65 9.10 2.39
C ARG A 40 6.77 7.91 2.74
N VAL A 41 6.90 6.79 2.02
CA VAL A 41 6.12 5.58 2.27
C VAL A 41 6.52 4.97 3.61
N ARG A 42 5.52 4.75 4.47
CA ARG A 42 5.67 3.91 5.66
C ARG A 42 5.25 2.50 5.29
N GLY A 43 6.22 1.63 5.00
CA GLY A 43 5.96 0.23 4.65
C GLY A 43 6.95 -0.33 3.62
N PRO A 44 6.85 -1.62 3.27
CA PRO A 44 7.69 -2.23 2.24
C PRO A 44 7.35 -1.63 0.87
N VAL A 45 8.31 -0.91 0.28
CA VAL A 45 8.28 -0.49 -1.12
C VAL A 45 8.96 -1.61 -1.90
N THR A 46 8.22 -2.27 -2.80
CA THR A 46 8.82 -3.25 -3.70
C THR A 46 9.43 -2.51 -4.88
N GLU A 47 10.66 -2.84 -5.27
CA GLU A 47 11.23 -2.32 -6.51
C GLU A 47 10.41 -2.84 -7.71
N ASP A 48 10.01 -1.94 -8.61
CA ASP A 48 9.21 -2.25 -9.81
C ASP A 48 10.02 -2.90 -10.92
N THR A 49 10.71 -3.99 -10.59
CA THR A 49 11.44 -4.81 -11.55
C THR A 49 10.71 -6.09 -11.91
N ALA A 50 9.67 -6.47 -11.14
CA ALA A 50 8.91 -7.69 -11.37
C ALA A 50 7.68 -7.45 -12.26
N LEU A 51 7.87 -7.50 -13.58
CA LEU A 51 6.76 -7.59 -14.53
C LEU A 51 6.05 -8.95 -14.40
N GLN A 52 4.73 -8.96 -14.35
CA GLN A 52 3.96 -10.19 -14.49
C GLN A 52 3.99 -10.69 -15.95
N PRO A 53 3.74 -11.99 -16.21
CA PRO A 53 3.61 -12.49 -17.57
C PRO A 53 2.55 -11.70 -18.38
N GLY A 54 2.97 -11.17 -19.53
CA GLY A 54 2.14 -10.35 -20.41
C GLY A 54 2.09 -8.86 -20.05
N GLU A 55 2.78 -8.42 -18.99
CA GLU A 55 2.98 -7.00 -18.72
C GLU A 55 4.17 -6.44 -19.50
N ILE A 56 4.02 -5.18 -19.90
CA ILE A 56 5.01 -4.38 -20.60
C ILE A 56 5.35 -3.20 -19.71
N ARG A 57 6.64 -2.92 -19.56
CA ARG A 57 7.13 -1.72 -18.87
C ARG A 57 7.08 -0.51 -19.80
N ALA A 58 6.61 0.62 -19.28
CA ALA A 58 6.69 1.89 -19.97
C ALA A 58 6.73 3.08 -19.02
N GLU A 59 7.32 4.18 -19.49
CA GLU A 59 7.30 5.48 -18.84
C GLU A 59 6.06 6.27 -19.28
N VAL A 60 5.35 6.87 -18.33
CA VAL A 60 4.23 7.75 -18.60
C VAL A 60 4.75 9.07 -19.14
N ILE A 61 4.29 9.47 -20.31
CA ILE A 61 4.58 10.79 -20.91
C ILE A 61 3.51 11.78 -20.46
N GLU A 62 2.24 11.37 -20.55
CA GLU A 62 1.08 12.23 -20.32
C GLU A 62 -0.16 11.38 -20.01
N VAL A 63 -1.04 11.90 -19.17
CA VAL A 63 -2.37 11.35 -18.90
C VAL A 63 -3.41 12.37 -19.35
N ASP A 64 -4.35 11.95 -20.21
CA ASP A 64 -5.51 12.74 -20.62
C ASP A 64 -6.79 12.08 -20.07
N PRO A 65 -7.25 12.48 -18.87
CA PRO A 65 -8.43 11.89 -18.26
C PRO A 65 -9.73 12.16 -19.02
N ALA A 66 -9.77 13.24 -19.82
CA ALA A 66 -10.94 13.61 -20.60
C ALA A 66 -11.15 12.63 -21.76
N LYS A 67 -10.06 12.11 -22.33
CA LYS A 67 -10.09 11.08 -23.39
C LYS A 67 -9.88 9.66 -22.88
N GLN A 68 -9.56 9.50 -21.60
CA GLN A 68 -9.20 8.22 -21.01
C GLN A 68 -7.98 7.59 -21.70
N GLU A 69 -6.97 8.43 -21.94
CA GLU A 69 -5.73 8.05 -22.61
C GLU A 69 -4.54 8.21 -21.67
N VAL A 70 -3.62 7.25 -21.70
CA VAL A 70 -2.26 7.41 -21.18
C VAL A 70 -1.27 7.29 -22.34
N ARG A 71 -0.48 8.34 -22.56
CA ARG A 71 0.63 8.30 -23.51
C ARG A 71 1.84 7.76 -22.78
N VAL A 72 2.42 6.70 -23.31
CA VAL A 72 3.57 6.03 -22.70
C VAL A 72 4.71 5.86 -23.69
N GLN A 73 5.93 5.80 -23.18
CA GLN A 73 7.13 5.39 -23.89
C GLN A 73 7.59 4.03 -23.37
N THR A 74 7.59 3.01 -24.21
CA THR A 74 8.14 1.70 -23.87
C THR A 74 9.67 1.73 -23.86
N ASP A 75 10.30 0.80 -23.15
CA ASP A 75 11.77 0.73 -22.99
C ASP A 75 12.55 0.68 -24.33
N ASN A 76 11.91 0.21 -25.41
CA ASN A 76 12.47 0.23 -26.77
C ASN A 76 12.37 1.60 -27.47
N GLY A 77 11.95 2.65 -26.75
CA GLY A 77 11.75 4.01 -27.25
C GLY A 77 10.42 4.24 -27.98
N GLY A 78 9.59 3.20 -28.16
CA GLY A 78 8.31 3.28 -28.84
C GLY A 78 7.28 4.10 -28.07
N ARG A 79 6.60 5.02 -28.75
CA ARG A 79 5.48 5.77 -28.15
C ARG A 79 4.17 5.05 -28.42
N ARG A 80 3.34 4.91 -27.39
CA ARG A 80 2.01 4.28 -27.48
C ARG A 80 0.98 5.12 -26.74
N VAL A 81 -0.26 5.01 -27.20
CA VAL A 81 -1.43 5.55 -26.51
C VAL A 81 -2.21 4.36 -25.97
N LEU A 82 -2.39 4.32 -24.67
CA LEU A 82 -3.16 3.31 -23.97
C LEU A 82 -4.52 3.90 -23.63
N LEU A 83 -5.57 3.28 -24.15
CA LEU A 83 -6.93 3.56 -23.71
C LEU A 83 -7.19 2.82 -22.41
N TYR A 84 -7.86 3.47 -21.48
CA TYR A 84 -8.15 2.87 -20.19
C TYR A 84 -9.61 3.06 -19.77
N ASP A 85 -10.14 2.06 -19.08
CA ASP A 85 -11.40 2.13 -18.38
C ASP A 85 -11.17 2.67 -16.96
N ARG A 86 -11.91 3.71 -16.53
CA ARG A 86 -11.72 4.35 -15.22
C ARG A 86 -12.01 3.43 -14.04
N THR A 87 -12.86 2.44 -14.25
CA THR A 87 -13.31 1.50 -13.21
C THR A 87 -12.45 0.25 -13.17
N ASP A 88 -12.09 -0.28 -14.34
CA ASP A 88 -11.46 -1.58 -14.48
C ASP A 88 -9.95 -1.51 -14.68
N THR A 89 -9.43 -0.46 -15.31
CA THR A 89 -7.99 -0.39 -15.60
C THR A 89 -7.22 -0.03 -14.35
N ARG A 90 -6.22 -0.85 -14.05
CA ARG A 90 -5.32 -0.70 -12.92
C ARG A 90 -3.88 -0.84 -13.39
N VAL A 91 -3.03 0.03 -12.88
CA VAL A 91 -1.59 0.00 -13.13
C VAL A 91 -0.88 -0.36 -11.84
N VAL A 92 0.22 -1.10 -11.93
CA VAL A 92 1.05 -1.44 -10.78
C VAL A 92 2.25 -0.51 -10.74
N TYR A 93 2.46 0.14 -9.59
CA TYR A 93 3.58 1.01 -9.26
C TYR A 93 4.00 0.77 -7.81
N HIS A 94 5.27 0.51 -7.61
CA HIS A 94 5.96 0.04 -6.41
C HIS A 94 5.24 -1.08 -5.64
N GLY A 95 4.68 -2.03 -6.39
CA GLY A 95 3.85 -3.12 -5.84
C GLY A 95 2.43 -2.71 -5.44
N TRP A 96 2.03 -1.46 -5.66
CA TRP A 96 0.71 -0.94 -5.37
C TRP A 96 -0.09 -0.73 -6.65
N SER A 97 -1.39 -0.99 -6.57
CA SER A 97 -2.32 -0.76 -7.67
C SER A 97 -2.86 0.66 -7.64
N TYR A 98 -2.83 1.37 -8.77
CA TYR A 98 -3.35 2.73 -8.90
C TYR A 98 -4.31 2.85 -10.07
N ALA A 99 -5.15 3.88 -10.01
CA ALA A 99 -5.94 4.30 -11.16
C ALA A 99 -5.05 5.10 -12.13
N PRO A 100 -5.24 4.97 -13.46
CA PRO A 100 -4.44 5.69 -14.44
C PRO A 100 -4.44 7.22 -14.25
N GLU A 101 -5.49 7.80 -13.68
CA GLU A 101 -5.60 9.24 -13.39
C GLU A 101 -4.64 9.74 -12.32
N GLN A 102 -4.07 8.84 -11.53
CA GLN A 102 -3.12 9.18 -10.46
C GLN A 102 -1.68 9.23 -10.96
N LEU A 103 -1.44 8.80 -12.21
CA LEU A 103 -0.13 8.80 -12.84
C LEU A 103 0.27 10.22 -13.27
N GLU A 104 1.56 10.47 -13.25
CA GLU A 104 2.18 11.67 -13.80
C GLU A 104 3.29 11.32 -14.78
N SER A 105 3.72 12.35 -15.52
CA SER A 105 4.87 12.24 -16.43
C SER A 105 6.12 11.78 -15.68
N GLY A 106 6.82 10.79 -16.23
CA GLY A 106 8.02 10.18 -15.65
C GLY A 106 7.76 8.93 -14.80
N ASP A 107 6.49 8.56 -14.54
CA ASP A 107 6.20 7.33 -13.82
C ASP A 107 6.51 6.09 -14.65
N LEU A 108 7.17 5.11 -14.04
CA LEU A 108 7.42 3.82 -14.65
C LEU A 108 6.30 2.85 -14.27
N ILE A 109 5.49 2.44 -15.23
CA ILE A 109 4.36 1.54 -15.01
C ILE A 109 4.57 0.19 -15.69
N ALA A 110 3.91 -0.83 -15.16
CA ALA A 110 3.67 -2.10 -15.83
C ALA A 110 2.20 -2.15 -16.28
N PHE A 111 1.95 -2.50 -17.54
CA PHE A 111 0.59 -2.66 -18.08
C PHE A 111 0.46 -3.90 -18.96
N ARG A 112 -0.71 -4.52 -18.97
CA ARG A 112 -1.05 -5.61 -19.89
C ARG A 112 -1.73 -5.02 -21.14
N THR A 113 -1.33 -5.51 -22.31
CA THR A 113 -1.92 -5.15 -23.61
C THR A 113 -3.00 -6.12 -24.05
#